data_AF-A0A919HJK1-F1
#
_entry.id   AF-A0A919HJK1-F1
#
_cell.length_a   1.000
_cell.length_b   1.000
_cell.length_c   1.000
_cell.angle_alpha   90.00
_cell.angle_beta   90.00
_cell.angle_gamma   90.00
#
_symmetry.space_group_name_H-M   'P 1'
#
loop_
_entity.id
_entity.type
_entity.pdbx_description
1 polymer ?
#
loop_
_entity_poly.entity_id
_entity_poly.type
_entity_poly.pdbx_seq_one_letter_code
_entity_poly.pdbx_strand_id
1 'polypeptide(L)'
;MKNDIRAARPWRRRAAAVAGALALAGAAVCTTASPASAAGWACDHDGHTVWCASVTGISAGSYLASHNGPSYGSGTTGHRYANGDTMMLACWTTGDGDADGHGDHYWFALDFDGDSGFINDWYVTTGSPSQWQPHVPHCL
;
A
#
# COMPACT_ATOMS: atom_id res chain seq x y z
N MET A 1 -35.72 31.58 -75.41
CA MET A 1 -36.13 30.27 -74.83
C MET A 1 -35.92 30.38 -73.33
N LYS A 2 -36.98 30.69 -72.58
CA LYS A 2 -37.96 29.80 -71.90
C LYS A 2 -37.55 29.63 -70.43
N ASN A 3 -38.26 30.36 -69.57
CA ASN A 3 -38.27 30.22 -68.12
C ASN A 3 -38.75 28.82 -67.75
N ASP A 4 -38.17 28.21 -66.74
CA ASP A 4 -38.85 27.20 -65.92
C ASP A 4 -38.37 27.29 -64.47
N ILE A 5 -39.19 27.98 -63.65
CA ILE A 5 -39.22 27.82 -62.20
C ILE A 5 -40.20 26.67 -61.93
N ARG A 6 -39.73 25.58 -61.29
CA ARG A 6 -40.56 24.59 -60.59
C ARG A 6 -39.85 24.24 -59.29
N ALA A 7 -40.35 24.74 -58.17
CA ALA A 7 -41.40 24.15 -57.32
C ALA A 7 -40.80 23.26 -56.23
N ALA A 8 -41.05 23.68 -54.99
CA ALA A 8 -40.63 23.01 -53.77
C ALA A 8 -41.29 21.64 -53.59
N ARG A 9 -40.60 20.72 -52.90
CA ARG A 9 -41.24 19.87 -51.90
C ARG A 9 -40.28 19.55 -50.74
N PRO A 10 -40.77 19.58 -49.50
CA PRO A 10 -39.98 19.31 -48.30
C PRO A 10 -40.00 17.81 -47.98
N TRP A 11 -38.88 17.23 -47.57
CA TRP A 11 -38.92 15.92 -46.92
C TRP A 11 -37.82 15.75 -45.87
N ARG A 12 -38.26 15.91 -44.63
CA ARG A 12 -37.87 15.24 -43.38
C ARG A 12 -36.39 14.93 -43.13
N ARG A 13 -35.86 15.68 -42.15
CA ARG A 13 -35.03 15.25 -41.01
C ARG A 13 -34.62 13.77 -41.05
N ARG A 14 -33.32 13.52 -41.18
CA ARG A 14 -32.64 12.40 -40.52
C ARG A 14 -31.34 12.93 -39.92
N ALA A 15 -31.29 12.90 -38.60
CA ALA A 15 -30.12 13.15 -37.79
C ALA A 15 -29.03 12.13 -38.15
N ALA A 16 -27.80 12.59 -38.32
CA ALA A 16 -26.64 11.72 -38.50
C ALA A 16 -25.55 12.13 -37.50
N ALA A 17 -25.43 11.27 -36.50
CA ALA A 17 -24.27 10.87 -35.71
C ALA A 17 -23.28 11.95 -35.23
N VAL A 18 -23.31 12.15 -33.92
CA VAL A 18 -22.29 12.82 -33.11
C VAL A 18 -20.96 12.06 -33.21
N ALA A 19 -19.91 12.79 -33.57
CA ALA A 19 -18.52 12.36 -33.51
C ALA A 19 -18.05 12.21 -32.06
N GLY A 20 -17.16 11.24 -31.80
CA GLY A 20 -16.45 11.16 -30.53
C GLY A 20 -15.81 9.80 -30.26
N ALA A 21 -14.72 9.48 -30.96
CA ALA A 21 -13.82 8.43 -30.50
C ALA A 21 -12.91 9.06 -29.42
N LEU A 22 -13.28 8.90 -28.15
CA LEU A 22 -12.42 9.23 -27.02
C LEU A 22 -11.37 8.11 -26.88
N ALA A 23 -10.12 8.43 -27.21
CA ALA A 23 -8.98 7.58 -26.92
C ALA A 23 -8.83 7.45 -25.40
N LEU A 24 -9.00 6.24 -24.87
CA LEU A 24 -8.66 5.90 -23.49
C LEU A 24 -7.14 5.74 -23.38
N ALA A 25 -6.42 6.86 -23.27
CA ALA A 25 -5.07 6.84 -22.71
C ALA A 25 -5.21 6.75 -21.19
N GLY A 26 -5.41 5.54 -20.68
CA GLY A 26 -5.33 5.26 -19.25
C GLY A 26 -3.88 5.43 -18.82
N ALA A 27 -3.58 6.57 -18.20
CA ALA A 27 -2.31 6.79 -17.54
C ALA A 27 -2.14 5.69 -16.47
N ALA A 28 -1.16 4.82 -16.67
CA ALA A 28 -0.67 3.95 -15.60
C ALA A 28 -0.06 4.88 -14.55
N VAL A 29 -0.84 5.19 -13.51
CA VAL A 29 -0.31 5.86 -12.33
C VAL A 29 0.55 4.82 -11.64
N CYS A 30 1.86 4.85 -11.90
CA CYS A 30 2.83 4.25 -11.01
C CYS A 30 2.69 4.99 -9.69
N THR A 31 1.80 4.52 -8.82
CA THR A 31 1.83 4.88 -7.42
C THR A 31 3.12 4.29 -6.88
N THR A 32 4.18 5.09 -6.87
CA THR A 32 5.30 4.86 -5.96
C THR A 32 4.67 4.85 -4.58
N ALA A 33 4.50 3.66 -3.99
CA ALA A 33 4.13 3.58 -2.60
C ALA A 33 5.21 4.38 -1.86
N SER A 34 4.84 5.48 -1.22
CA SER A 34 5.73 6.12 -0.27
C SER A 34 5.87 5.15 0.92
N PRO A 35 7.01 5.14 1.64
CA PRO A 35 7.07 4.44 2.92
C PRO A 35 5.88 4.91 3.73
N ALA A 36 5.19 3.98 4.38
CA ALA A 36 4.03 4.22 5.24
C ALA A 36 4.18 5.50 6.09
N SER A 37 3.70 6.64 5.55
CA SER A 37 4.08 7.98 6.03
C SER A 37 3.20 8.42 7.19
N ALA A 38 3.10 7.61 8.23
CA ALA A 38 2.48 7.94 9.49
C ALA A 38 3.37 7.45 10.62
N ALA A 39 3.50 8.26 11.67
CA ALA A 39 4.31 7.88 12.83
C ALA A 39 3.59 6.78 13.62
N GLY A 40 4.36 5.82 14.14
CA GLY A 40 3.85 4.89 15.14
C GLY A 40 3.36 5.63 16.38
N TRP A 41 2.68 4.91 17.28
CA TRP A 41 2.13 5.49 18.51
C TRP A 41 2.38 4.58 19.71
N ALA A 42 2.44 5.19 20.89
CA ALA A 42 2.44 4.44 22.15
C ALA A 42 1.06 3.80 22.38
N CYS A 43 1.03 2.49 22.63
CA CYS A 43 -0.16 1.72 22.93
C CYS A 43 0.05 0.90 24.21
N ASP A 44 -1.04 0.49 24.85
CA ASP A 44 -0.99 -0.38 26.04
C ASP A 44 -1.17 -1.85 25.61
N HIS A 45 -0.28 -2.71 26.08
CA HIS A 45 -0.39 -4.15 25.98
C HIS A 45 -0.15 -4.73 27.37
N ASP A 46 -1.17 -5.36 27.95
CA ASP A 46 -1.14 -5.96 29.29
C ASP A 46 -0.60 -5.04 30.40
N GLY A 47 -0.93 -3.74 30.35
CA GLY A 47 -0.48 -2.75 31.33
C GLY A 47 0.95 -2.25 31.11
N HIS A 48 1.58 -2.61 30.00
CA HIS A 48 2.88 -2.11 29.56
C HIS A 48 2.72 -1.23 28.31
N THR A 49 3.43 -0.10 28.29
CA THR A 49 3.49 0.74 27.09
C THR A 49 4.42 0.10 26.06
N VAL A 50 3.89 -0.24 24.90
CA VAL A 50 4.63 -0.72 23.72
C VAL A 50 4.45 0.26 22.56
N TRP A 51 5.27 0.11 21.52
CA TRP A 51 5.16 0.94 20.32
C TRP A 51 4.34 0.20 19.27
N CYS A 52 3.25 0.80 18.81
CA CYS A 52 2.37 0.24 17.81
C CYS A 52 2.50 0.95 16.46
N ALA A 53 2.22 0.20 15.39
CA ALA A 53 2.03 0.70 14.04
C ALA A 53 0.89 -0.06 13.33
N SER A 54 0.34 0.49 12.25
CA SER A 54 -0.64 -0.21 11.42
C SER A 54 0.02 -0.76 10.16
N VAL A 55 -0.37 -1.97 9.75
CA VAL A 55 0.00 -2.51 8.44
C VAL A 55 -0.58 -1.63 7.33
N THR A 56 0.23 -1.37 6.31
CA THR A 56 -0.16 -0.58 5.14
C THR A 56 0.65 -1.00 3.91
N GLY A 57 0.33 -0.41 2.76
CA GLY A 57 1.06 -0.64 1.51
C GLY A 57 0.80 -2.01 0.87
N ILE A 58 -0.10 -2.83 1.43
CA ILE A 58 -0.44 -4.15 0.90
C ILE A 58 -1.45 -4.02 -0.24
N SER A 59 -1.15 -4.64 -1.38
CA SER A 59 -2.06 -4.69 -2.53
C SER A 59 -3.38 -5.40 -2.21
N ALA A 60 -4.47 -5.00 -2.85
CA ALA A 60 -5.77 -5.63 -2.65
C ALA A 60 -5.73 -7.15 -2.96
N GLY A 61 -6.24 -7.97 -2.05
CA GLY A 61 -6.20 -9.43 -2.16
C GLY A 61 -4.87 -10.08 -1.74
N SER A 62 -3.89 -9.28 -1.30
CA SER A 62 -2.63 -9.75 -0.71
C SER A 62 -2.63 -9.60 0.82
N TYR A 63 -1.55 -10.05 1.46
CA TYR A 63 -1.34 -9.93 2.90
C TYR A 63 0.14 -9.68 3.20
N LEU A 64 0.43 -9.05 4.33
CA LEU A 64 1.76 -9.03 4.93
C LEU A 64 1.98 -10.34 5.68
N ALA A 65 3.04 -11.06 5.36
CA ALA A 65 3.44 -12.26 6.09
C ALA A 65 4.46 -11.89 7.18
N SER A 66 4.36 -12.55 8.33
CA SER A 66 5.42 -12.53 9.34
C SER A 66 6.44 -13.65 9.07
N HIS A 67 7.70 -13.34 9.32
CA HIS A 67 8.86 -14.16 8.96
C HIS A 67 9.59 -14.70 10.18
N ASN A 68 10.19 -15.90 10.08
CA ASN A 68 10.95 -16.50 11.19
C ASN A 68 12.26 -15.75 11.51
N GLY A 69 12.67 -14.80 10.67
CA GLY A 69 13.83 -13.93 10.84
C GLY A 69 13.71 -12.69 9.95
N PRO A 70 14.65 -11.73 10.04
CA PRO A 70 14.64 -10.50 9.24
C PRO A 70 15.10 -10.75 7.78
N SER A 71 14.52 -11.76 7.14
CA SER A 71 14.82 -12.16 5.77
C SER A 71 13.62 -12.84 5.15
N TYR A 72 13.35 -12.54 3.87
CA TYR A 72 12.29 -13.23 3.13
C TYR A 72 12.63 -14.71 2.91
N GLY A 73 13.91 -15.10 3.00
CA GLY A 73 14.38 -16.48 2.92
C GLY A 73 14.18 -17.32 4.18
N SER A 74 13.82 -16.74 5.33
CA SER A 74 13.67 -17.48 6.60
C SER A 74 12.41 -18.34 6.68
N GLY A 75 11.54 -18.29 5.66
CA GLY A 75 10.18 -18.80 5.74
C GLY A 75 9.28 -17.92 6.63
N THR A 76 7.98 -18.25 6.64
CA THR A 76 6.96 -17.50 7.38
C THR A 76 6.56 -18.20 8.67
N THR A 77 6.05 -17.44 9.64
CA THR A 77 5.45 -17.97 10.88
C THR A 77 4.05 -18.56 10.64
N GLY A 78 3.46 -18.29 9.48
CA GLY A 78 2.09 -18.67 9.12
C GLY A 78 1.05 -17.56 9.36
N HIS A 79 1.44 -16.49 10.06
CA HIS A 79 0.59 -15.33 10.31
C HIS A 79 0.47 -14.45 9.06
N ARG A 80 -0.71 -13.84 8.90
CA ARG A 80 -1.08 -13.01 7.75
C ARG A 80 -1.83 -11.79 8.23
N TYR A 81 -1.40 -10.63 7.78
CA TYR A 81 -1.97 -9.35 8.17
C TYR A 81 -2.49 -8.57 6.97
N ALA A 82 -3.58 -7.86 7.18
CA ALA A 82 -4.22 -6.97 6.22
C ALA A 82 -3.91 -5.50 6.55
N ASN A 83 -4.12 -4.61 5.57
CA ASN A 83 -4.02 -3.18 5.82
C ASN A 83 -4.95 -2.76 6.96
N GLY A 84 -4.42 -1.99 7.91
CA GLY A 84 -5.11 -1.53 9.11
C GLY A 84 -4.90 -2.40 10.35
N ASP A 85 -4.38 -3.63 10.21
CA ASP A 85 -4.03 -4.46 11.37
C ASP A 85 -2.95 -3.78 12.22
N THR A 86 -3.09 -3.83 13.54
CA THR A 86 -2.14 -3.22 14.47
C THR A 86 -1.02 -4.19 14.81
N MET A 87 0.22 -3.72 14.70
CA MET A 87 1.44 -4.44 15.03
C MET A 87 2.04 -3.83 16.30
N MET A 88 2.34 -4.67 17.27
CA MET A 88 3.09 -4.31 18.48
C MET A 88 4.56 -4.64 18.23
N LEU A 89 5.44 -3.64 18.34
CA LEU A 89 6.83 -3.76 17.94
C LEU A 89 7.72 -3.97 19.17
N ALA A 90 8.35 -5.15 19.26
CA ALA A 90 9.18 -5.55 20.39
C ALA A 90 10.58 -4.90 20.31
N CYS A 91 11.23 -5.07 19.17
CA CYS A 91 12.57 -4.57 18.89
C CYS A 91 12.77 -4.43 17.38
N TRP A 92 13.78 -3.67 16.98
CA TRP A 92 14.17 -3.52 15.58
C TRP A 92 15.52 -4.16 15.29
N THR A 93 15.71 -4.61 14.05
CA THR A 93 16.97 -5.09 13.51
C THR A 93 17.09 -4.68 12.04
N THR A 94 18.18 -5.07 11.39
CA THR A 94 18.36 -4.92 9.95
C THR A 94 18.42 -6.28 9.26
N GLY A 95 18.05 -6.32 7.97
CA GLY A 95 17.94 -7.55 7.22
C GLY A 95 17.84 -7.36 5.71
N ASP A 96 17.12 -8.26 5.05
CA ASP A 96 16.82 -8.12 3.63
C ASP A 96 16.09 -6.79 3.35
N GLY A 97 16.32 -6.21 2.16
CA GLY A 97 15.56 -5.05 1.72
C GLY A 97 14.10 -5.44 1.45
N ASP A 98 13.16 -4.49 1.57
CA ASP A 98 11.74 -4.70 1.30
C ASP A 98 11.49 -5.42 -0.04
N ALA A 99 10.43 -6.23 -0.08
CA ALA A 99 10.17 -7.10 -1.23
C ALA A 99 9.89 -6.34 -2.54
N ASP A 100 9.53 -5.05 -2.45
CA ASP A 100 9.22 -4.22 -3.61
C ASP A 100 10.42 -3.38 -4.10
N GLY A 101 11.57 -3.48 -3.43
CA GLY A 101 12.84 -2.89 -3.89
C GLY A 101 13.00 -1.39 -3.61
N HIS A 102 12.36 -0.86 -2.57
CA HIS A 102 12.51 0.53 -2.13
C HIS A 102 13.77 0.78 -1.30
N GLY A 103 14.43 -0.28 -0.83
CA GLY A 103 15.69 -0.24 -0.08
C GLY A 103 15.50 -0.11 1.42
N ASP A 104 14.32 -0.43 1.96
CA ASP A 104 14.12 -0.45 3.41
C ASP A 104 14.64 -1.76 4.01
N HIS A 105 15.66 -1.65 4.84
CA HIS A 105 16.33 -2.78 5.47
C HIS A 105 15.93 -2.97 6.94
N TYR A 106 15.02 -2.15 7.47
CA TYR A 106 14.60 -2.27 8.86
C TYR A 106 13.51 -3.31 9.03
N TRP A 107 13.64 -4.11 10.08
CA TRP A 107 12.68 -5.14 10.45
C TRP A 107 12.33 -5.00 11.92
N PHE A 108 11.09 -5.28 12.28
CA PHE A 108 10.65 -5.38 13.66
C PHE A 108 10.34 -6.81 14.02
N ALA A 109 10.83 -7.25 15.17
CA ALA A 109 10.27 -8.38 15.87
C ALA A 109 8.91 -7.97 16.47
N LEU A 110 7.93 -8.84 16.36
CA LEU A 110 6.58 -8.61 16.90
C LEU A 110 6.50 -9.01 18.37
N ASP A 111 5.80 -8.19 19.15
CA ASP A 111 5.41 -8.46 20.54
C ASP A 111 3.90 -8.73 20.58
N PHE A 112 3.46 -9.81 19.92
CA PHE A 112 2.04 -10.11 19.78
C PHE A 112 1.70 -11.51 20.31
N ASP A 113 0.55 -11.64 20.98
CA ASP A 113 0.04 -12.93 21.45
C ASP A 113 -0.13 -13.90 20.28
N GLY A 114 0.83 -14.82 20.16
CA GLY A 114 0.82 -15.88 19.16
C GLY A 114 1.68 -15.64 17.92
N ASP A 115 2.31 -14.47 17.75
CA ASP A 115 3.33 -14.27 16.70
C ASP A 115 4.57 -13.57 17.24
N SER A 116 5.71 -14.26 17.12
CA SER A 116 7.04 -13.78 17.49
C SER A 116 7.96 -13.55 16.29
N GLY A 117 7.38 -13.50 15.08
CA GLY A 117 8.14 -13.31 13.86
C GLY A 117 8.51 -11.85 13.59
N PHE A 118 8.98 -11.63 12.37
CA PHE A 118 9.53 -10.37 11.90
C PHE A 118 8.75 -9.83 10.71
N ILE A 119 8.58 -8.52 10.67
CA ILE A 119 8.01 -7.78 9.53
C ILE A 119 8.92 -6.62 9.13
N ASN A 120 8.94 -6.27 7.85
CA ASN A 120 9.74 -5.16 7.35
C ASN A 120 9.02 -3.81 7.57
N ASP A 121 9.80 -2.78 7.96
CA ASP A 121 9.35 -1.42 8.30
C ASP A 121 8.51 -0.78 7.18
N TRP A 122 8.86 -1.05 5.92
CA TRP A 122 8.19 -0.52 4.74
C TRP A 122 6.66 -0.73 4.74
N TYR A 123 6.21 -1.84 5.32
CA TYR A 123 4.80 -2.26 5.33
C TYR A 123 4.04 -1.85 6.58
N VAL A 124 4.59 -0.99 7.44
CA VAL A 124 3.93 -0.51 8.66
C VAL A 124 4.09 0.99 8.87
N THR A 125 3.06 1.63 9.44
CA THR A 125 3.03 3.09 9.70
C THR A 125 3.84 3.48 10.94
N THR A 126 5.14 3.27 10.88
CA THR A 126 6.12 3.61 11.92
C THR A 126 6.74 4.99 11.69
N GLY A 127 6.84 5.40 10.43
CA GLY A 127 7.51 6.63 10.00
C GLY A 127 9.00 6.39 9.76
N SER A 128 9.83 7.42 9.97
CA SER A 128 11.28 7.30 9.80
C SER A 128 11.97 6.70 11.04
N PRO A 129 13.19 6.17 10.90
CA PRO A 129 13.96 5.66 12.04
C PRO A 129 14.10 6.62 13.21
N SER A 130 14.23 7.93 12.94
CA SER A 130 14.30 8.95 14.01
C SER A 130 13.02 9.06 14.84
N GLN A 131 11.88 8.60 14.34
CA GLN A 131 10.59 8.63 15.04
C GLN A 131 10.41 7.42 15.94
N TRP A 132 10.86 6.22 15.53
CA TRP A 132 10.63 4.99 16.27
C TRP A 132 11.84 4.48 17.07
N GLN A 133 13.09 4.76 16.67
CA GLN A 133 14.29 4.29 17.40
C GLN A 133 14.38 4.75 18.87
N PRO A 134 13.87 5.93 19.26
CA PRO A 134 13.83 6.32 20.67
C PRO A 134 12.88 5.47 21.53
N HIS A 135 11.95 4.74 20.90
CA HIS A 135 10.87 4.01 21.56
C HIS A 135 10.99 2.49 21.41
N VAL A 136 11.53 2.03 20.28
CA VAL A 136 11.74 0.61 19.98
C VAL A 136 13.22 0.27 20.14
N PRO A 137 13.61 -0.63 21.05
CA PRO A 137 15.00 -1.02 21.25
C PRO A 137 15.53 -1.86 20.08
N HIS A 138 16.85 -1.95 19.92
CA HIS A 138 17.46 -2.88 18.97
C HIS A 138 17.37 -4.32 19.48
N CYS A 139 17.16 -5.29 18.60
CA CYS A 139 17.15 -6.72 18.94
C CYS A 139 18.56 -7.19 19.35
N LEU A 140 18.64 -8.10 20.32
CA LEU A 140 19.92 -8.63 20.83
C LEU A 140 20.47 -9.79 19.99
#